data_AF-A0A956RIE3-F1
#
_entry.id   AF-A0A956RIE3-F1
#
_cell.length_a   1.000
_cell.length_b   1.000
_cell.length_c   1.000
_cell.angle_alpha   90.00
_cell.angle_beta   90.00
_cell.angle_gamma   90.00
#
_symmetry.space_group_name_H-M   'P 1'
#
loop_
_entity.id
_entity.type
_entity.pdbx_description
1 polymer ?
#
loop_
_entity_poly.entity_id
_entity_poly.type
_entity_poly.pdbx_seq_one_letter_code
_entity_poly.pdbx_strand_id
1 'polypeptide(L)'
;MPAPTAVDKPGALLINLGTPEAPEPGPVRRYLREFLSDPRVIDINPISRWLLLNLVILPFRPARSAAAYRKVWTPEGSPLLVHGRALTAEVQRRLPDWEVRLAMRYGQPSLRDGLAALREAGCDRVVALPLYPQYAASSTGSTIEALYRIAGEMWNTPFITLVPPFYEHPGFIEALAERGRAVLEELRPDHVLFSFHGLPLRHLTKGDPAGHCKADAGCCARISAVNQNCYRAQSHATARALAAALGVAEDGYTVSFQSRLGRTEWIKPYTDE
;
A
#
# COMPACT_ATOMS: atom_id res chain seq x y z
N MET A 1 -27.19 12.63 -31.76
CA MET A 1 -26.89 11.77 -30.59
C MET A 1 -25.57 11.09 -30.88
N PRO A 2 -24.55 11.19 -30.01
CA PRO A 2 -23.31 10.44 -30.20
C PRO A 2 -23.62 8.94 -30.23
N ALA A 3 -22.90 8.20 -31.07
CA ALA A 3 -23.09 6.76 -31.20
C ALA A 3 -22.83 6.06 -29.86
N PRO A 4 -23.60 5.01 -29.50
CA PRO A 4 -23.37 4.26 -28.28
C PRO A 4 -21.95 3.68 -28.32
N THR A 5 -21.10 4.12 -27.37
CA THR A 5 -19.76 3.58 -27.17
C THR A 5 -19.86 2.09 -26.83
N ALA A 6 -18.88 1.31 -27.27
CA ALA A 6 -18.85 -0.13 -27.08
C ALA A 6 -19.16 -0.51 -25.61
N VAL A 7 -20.21 -1.30 -25.44
CA VAL A 7 -20.61 -1.88 -24.15
C VAL A 7 -19.56 -2.94 -23.80
N ASP A 8 -19.02 -2.90 -22.57
CA ASP A 8 -18.03 -3.85 -22.00
C ASP A 8 -16.52 -3.57 -22.19
N LYS A 9 -16.08 -2.30 -22.26
CA LYS A 9 -14.64 -2.03 -22.08
C LYS A 9 -14.20 -2.41 -20.65
N PRO A 10 -13.19 -3.28 -20.44
CA PRO A 10 -12.72 -3.61 -19.10
C PRO A 10 -11.91 -2.44 -18.49
N GLY A 11 -12.21 -2.13 -17.23
CA GLY A 11 -11.48 -1.11 -16.47
C GLY A 11 -10.44 -1.73 -15.54
N ALA A 12 -9.27 -1.09 -15.41
CA ALA A 12 -8.28 -1.39 -14.39
C ALA A 12 -8.09 -0.17 -13.47
N LEU A 13 -8.26 -0.37 -12.17
CA LEU A 13 -8.07 0.66 -11.15
C LEU A 13 -6.83 0.32 -10.32
N LEU A 14 -5.72 1.03 -10.56
CA LEU A 14 -4.51 0.93 -9.76
C LEU A 14 -4.66 1.79 -8.51
N ILE A 15 -4.51 1.21 -7.31
CA ILE A 15 -4.79 1.91 -6.06
C ILE A 15 -3.54 1.98 -5.19
N ASN A 16 -3.11 3.19 -4.84
CA ASN A 16 -2.01 3.39 -3.88
C ASN A 16 -2.49 4.12 -2.62
N LEU A 17 -1.61 4.33 -1.63
CA LEU A 17 -1.98 4.93 -0.34
C LEU A 17 -2.40 6.39 -0.50
N GLY A 18 -1.66 7.08 -1.35
CA GLY A 18 -1.79 8.50 -1.54
C GLY A 18 -0.71 9.29 -0.84
N THR A 19 -0.72 10.57 -1.16
CA THR A 19 0.27 11.57 -0.77
C THR A 19 -0.46 12.90 -0.65
N PRO A 20 0.02 13.84 0.18
CA PRO A 20 -0.49 15.21 0.12
C PRO A 20 -0.34 15.81 -1.29
N GLU A 21 -1.22 16.74 -1.64
CA GLU A 21 -1.20 17.45 -2.94
C GLU A 21 0.03 18.35 -3.10
N ALA A 22 0.53 18.92 -1.99
CA ALA A 22 1.72 19.76 -1.97
C ALA A 22 2.47 19.61 -0.63
N PRO A 23 3.78 19.92 -0.59
CA PRO A 23 4.63 19.72 0.59
C PRO A 23 4.51 20.91 1.57
N GLU A 24 3.28 21.38 1.75
CA GLU A 24 2.92 22.54 2.55
C GLU A 24 2.04 22.11 3.74
N PRO A 25 2.08 22.84 4.87
CA PRO A 25 1.33 22.45 6.07
C PRO A 25 -0.19 22.26 5.84
N GLY A 26 -0.82 23.07 4.98
CA GLY A 26 -2.26 22.98 4.70
C GLY A 26 -2.68 21.68 4.02
N PRO A 27 -2.15 21.37 2.81
CA PRO A 27 -2.39 20.11 2.11
C PRO A 27 -1.98 18.88 2.93
N VAL A 28 -0.84 18.93 3.63
CA VAL A 28 -0.40 17.87 4.54
C VAL A 28 -1.40 17.66 5.68
N ARG A 29 -1.96 18.73 6.24
CA ARG A 29 -3.00 18.64 7.28
C ARG A 29 -4.28 17.97 6.75
N ARG A 30 -4.71 18.26 5.51
CA ARG A 30 -5.88 17.60 4.89
C ARG A 30 -5.62 16.11 4.72
N TYR A 31 -4.48 15.74 4.14
CA TYR A 31 -4.06 14.35 3.97
C TYR A 31 -3.98 13.60 5.31
N LEU A 32 -3.29 14.16 6.31
CA LEU A 32 -3.17 13.55 7.63
C LEU A 32 -4.52 13.38 8.33
N ARG A 33 -5.45 14.32 8.14
CA ARG A 33 -6.81 14.21 8.70
C ARG A 33 -7.53 13.00 8.10
N GLU A 34 -7.50 12.84 6.79
CA GLU A 34 -8.14 11.72 6.13
C GLU A 34 -7.48 10.38 6.51
N PHE A 35 -6.15 10.31 6.41
CA PHE A 35 -5.39 9.09 6.70
C PHE A 35 -5.57 8.61 8.15
N LEU A 36 -5.41 9.52 9.12
CA LEU A 36 -5.38 9.16 10.54
C LEU A 36 -6.76 9.11 11.19
N SER A 37 -7.81 9.52 10.47
CA SER A 37 -9.20 9.32 10.92
C SER A 37 -9.70 7.90 10.63
N ASP A 38 -8.98 7.14 9.80
CA ASP A 38 -9.31 5.76 9.44
C ASP A 38 -9.15 4.79 10.63
N PRO A 39 -10.20 4.05 11.00
CA PRO A 39 -10.15 3.10 12.12
C PRO A 39 -9.22 1.91 11.87
N ARG A 40 -8.88 1.60 10.62
CA ARG A 40 -7.92 0.54 10.29
C ARG A 40 -6.47 1.00 10.39
N VAL A 41 -6.23 2.31 10.41
CA VAL A 41 -4.90 2.91 10.65
C VAL A 41 -4.71 3.17 12.13
N ILE A 42 -5.65 3.89 12.77
CA ILE A 42 -5.66 4.14 14.21
C ILE A 42 -6.88 3.44 14.84
N ASP A 43 -6.62 2.25 15.35
CA ASP A 43 -7.60 1.31 15.90
C ASP A 43 -7.95 1.56 17.38
N ILE A 44 -8.04 2.83 17.79
CA ILE A 44 -8.59 3.25 19.09
C ILE A 44 -10.06 3.66 18.94
N ASN A 45 -10.77 3.85 20.06
CA ASN A 45 -12.17 4.23 20.01
C ASN A 45 -12.37 5.57 19.23
N PRO A 46 -13.51 5.79 18.57
CA PRO A 46 -13.71 6.95 17.70
C PRO A 46 -13.51 8.31 18.38
N ILE A 47 -13.92 8.44 19.64
CA ILE A 47 -13.82 9.70 20.41
C ILE A 47 -12.36 10.02 20.72
N SER A 48 -11.61 9.04 21.25
CA SER A 48 -10.18 9.17 21.52
C SER A 48 -9.38 9.39 20.25
N ARG A 49 -9.76 8.76 19.12
CA ARG A 49 -9.14 9.03 17.81
C ARG A 49 -9.40 10.47 17.38
N TRP A 50 -10.63 10.95 17.51
CA TRP A 50 -10.98 12.32 17.18
C TRP A 50 -10.21 13.33 18.03
N LEU A 51 -10.12 13.10 19.35
CA LEU A 51 -9.36 13.95 20.28
C LEU A 51 -7.87 13.96 19.93
N LEU A 52 -7.26 12.78 19.78
CA LEU A 52 -5.85 12.65 19.40
C LEU A 52 -5.58 13.37 18.08
N LEU A 53 -6.43 13.15 17.08
CA LEU A 53 -6.26 13.74 15.76
C LEU A 53 -6.39 15.27 15.79
N ASN A 54 -7.48 15.80 16.33
CA ASN A 54 -7.79 17.22 16.22
C ASN A 54 -7.08 18.09 17.26
N LEU A 55 -6.76 17.55 18.44
CA LEU A 55 -6.13 18.32 19.53
C LEU A 55 -4.61 18.17 19.57
N VAL A 56 -4.06 17.06 19.10
CA VAL A 56 -2.61 16.78 19.19
C VAL A 56 -1.98 16.70 17.80
N ILE A 57 -2.50 15.85 16.92
CA ILE A 57 -1.79 15.57 15.65
C ILE A 57 -1.92 16.74 14.68
N LEU A 58 -3.13 17.17 14.33
CA LEU A 58 -3.35 18.21 13.32
C LEU A 58 -2.82 19.61 13.70
N PRO A 59 -2.71 20.00 14.98
CA PRO A 59 -2.05 21.24 15.36
C PRO A 59 -0.52 21.20 15.22
N PHE A 60 0.14 20.10 15.59
CA PHE A 60 1.61 20.07 15.75
C PHE A 60 2.36 19.32 14.63
N ARG A 61 1.75 18.26 14.06
CA ARG A 61 2.42 17.34 13.13
C ARG A 61 2.56 17.84 11.68
N PRO A 62 1.64 18.65 11.10
CA PRO A 62 1.71 19.02 9.69
C PRO A 62 2.97 19.77 9.31
N ALA A 63 3.45 20.72 10.13
CA ALA A 63 4.65 21.49 9.81
C ALA A 63 5.90 20.60 9.71
N ARG A 64 6.07 19.68 10.67
CA ARG A 64 7.17 18.69 10.66
C ARG A 64 7.07 17.73 9.49
N SER A 65 5.87 17.26 9.18
CA SER A 65 5.64 16.33 8.07
C SER A 65 5.86 17.01 6.72
N ALA A 66 5.42 18.26 6.57
CA ALA A 66 5.66 19.07 5.38
C ALA A 66 7.16 19.29 5.13
N ALA A 67 7.95 19.52 6.19
CA ALA A 67 9.41 19.60 6.07
C ALA A 67 10.03 18.29 5.57
N ALA A 68 9.52 17.14 6.02
CA ALA A 68 9.97 15.84 5.50
C ALA A 68 9.58 15.64 4.03
N TYR A 69 8.33 15.97 3.65
CA TYR A 69 7.88 15.91 2.26
C TYR A 69 8.70 16.80 1.33
N ARG A 70 9.07 18.01 1.77
CA ARG A 70 9.93 18.92 0.99
C ARG A 70 11.29 18.31 0.64
N LYS A 71 11.87 17.47 1.50
CA LYS A 71 13.18 16.83 1.24
C LYS A 71 13.16 15.85 0.06
N VAL A 72 12.00 15.28 -0.23
CA VAL A 72 11.81 14.26 -1.27
C VAL A 72 10.93 14.76 -2.42
N TRP A 73 10.54 16.04 -2.38
CA TRP A 73 9.65 16.61 -3.38
C TRP A 73 10.41 16.89 -4.68
N THR A 74 9.82 16.52 -5.80
CA THR A 74 10.38 16.78 -7.13
C THR A 74 9.64 17.93 -7.80
N PRO A 75 10.22 18.58 -8.83
CA PRO A 75 9.50 19.58 -9.64
C PRO A 75 8.19 19.05 -10.22
N GLU A 76 8.13 17.76 -10.54
CA GLU A 76 6.95 17.07 -11.09
C GLU A 76 5.91 16.70 -10.02
N GLY A 77 6.23 16.84 -8.73
CA GLY A 77 5.35 16.60 -7.59
C GLY A 77 5.87 15.54 -6.61
N SER A 78 4.94 14.88 -5.91
CA SER A 78 5.28 13.76 -5.03
C SER A 78 5.76 12.56 -5.85
N PRO A 79 6.92 11.94 -5.53
CA PRO A 79 7.42 10.77 -6.24
C PRO A 79 6.40 9.64 -6.35
N LEU A 80 5.55 9.46 -5.34
CA LEU A 80 4.48 8.45 -5.35
C LEU A 80 3.49 8.67 -6.50
N LEU A 81 3.10 9.92 -6.72
CA LEU A 81 2.14 10.28 -7.75
C LEU A 81 2.80 10.30 -9.13
N VAL A 82 4.04 10.78 -9.23
CA VAL A 82 4.84 10.77 -10.47
C VAL A 82 5.04 9.35 -10.97
N HIS A 83 5.56 8.45 -10.13
CA HIS A 83 5.77 7.05 -10.50
C HIS A 83 4.44 6.29 -10.66
N GLY A 84 3.41 6.62 -9.88
CA GLY A 84 2.07 6.05 -10.05
C GLY A 84 1.50 6.36 -11.43
N ARG A 85 1.61 7.62 -11.90
CA ARG A 85 1.17 8.02 -13.24
C ARG A 85 1.99 7.35 -14.35
N ALA A 86 3.31 7.26 -14.18
CA ALA A 86 4.17 6.57 -15.12
C ALA A 86 3.81 5.08 -15.25
N LEU A 87 3.57 4.41 -14.11
CA LEU A 87 3.10 3.03 -14.09
C LEU A 87 1.75 2.89 -14.79
N THR A 88 0.78 3.76 -14.49
CA THR A 88 -0.54 3.76 -15.15
C THR A 88 -0.41 3.91 -16.66
N ALA A 89 0.44 4.82 -17.14
CA ALA A 89 0.67 5.03 -18.58
C ALA A 89 1.26 3.78 -19.25
N GLU A 90 2.23 3.13 -18.61
CA GLU A 90 2.85 1.92 -19.15
C GLU A 90 1.90 0.71 -19.14
N VAL A 91 1.08 0.58 -18.10
CA VAL A 91 0.03 -0.46 -18.03
C VAL A 91 -1.03 -0.20 -19.11
N GLN A 92 -1.46 1.04 -19.32
CA GLN A 92 -2.38 1.41 -20.39
C GLN A 92 -1.82 1.08 -21.77
N ARG A 93 -0.53 1.33 -22.00
CA ARG A 93 0.15 1.00 -23.26
C ARG A 93 0.18 -0.51 -23.52
N ARG A 94 0.31 -1.32 -22.46
CA ARG A 94 0.31 -2.79 -22.55
C ARG A 94 -1.10 -3.39 -22.62
N LEU A 95 -2.11 -2.64 -22.22
CA LEU A 95 -3.53 -3.03 -22.25
C LEU A 95 -4.34 -2.01 -23.06
N PRO A 96 -4.14 -1.92 -24.39
CA PRO A 96 -4.77 -0.88 -25.22
C PRO A 96 -6.30 -0.94 -25.22
N ASP A 97 -6.85 -2.14 -25.06
CA ASP A 97 -8.31 -2.37 -25.02
C ASP A 97 -8.93 -2.11 -23.63
N TRP A 98 -8.12 -1.79 -22.62
CA TRP A 98 -8.57 -1.51 -21.27
C TRP A 98 -8.60 -0.01 -21.00
N GLU A 99 -9.38 0.40 -20.02
CA GLU A 99 -9.27 1.74 -19.44
C GLU A 99 -8.53 1.66 -18.12
N VAL A 100 -7.35 2.27 -18.02
CA VAL A 100 -6.53 2.22 -16.81
C VAL A 100 -6.62 3.55 -16.07
N ARG A 101 -6.89 3.51 -14.77
CA ARG A 101 -6.94 4.68 -13.89
C ARG A 101 -6.10 4.47 -12.63
N LEU A 102 -5.53 5.56 -12.14
CA LEU A 102 -4.87 5.64 -10.85
C LEU A 102 -5.84 6.25 -9.83
N ALA A 103 -5.90 5.66 -8.65
CA ALA A 103 -6.58 6.24 -7.50
C ALA A 103 -5.75 6.09 -6.22
N MET A 104 -6.02 6.96 -5.27
CA MET A 104 -5.41 6.98 -3.96
C MET A 104 -6.44 6.62 -2.92
N ARG A 105 -6.03 5.84 -1.92
CA ARG A 105 -6.84 5.59 -0.74
C ARG A 105 -7.12 6.89 0.01
N TYR A 106 -6.12 7.75 0.14
CA TYR A 106 -6.21 9.05 0.79
C TYR A 106 -5.71 10.15 -0.14
N GLY A 107 -6.42 11.27 -0.23
CA GLY A 107 -6.08 12.36 -1.14
C GLY A 107 -6.48 12.11 -2.59
N GLN A 108 -5.70 12.68 -3.51
CA GLN A 108 -6.05 12.80 -4.94
C GLN A 108 -5.01 12.12 -5.86
N PRO A 109 -5.43 11.55 -7.01
CA PRO A 109 -6.82 11.33 -7.45
C PRO A 109 -7.57 10.34 -6.52
N SER A 110 -8.83 10.61 -6.16
CA SER A 110 -9.54 9.78 -5.17
C SER A 110 -10.12 8.48 -5.76
N LEU A 111 -10.45 7.50 -4.90
CA LEU A 111 -11.18 6.30 -5.31
C LEU A 111 -12.53 6.61 -5.98
N ARG A 112 -13.23 7.66 -5.53
CA ARG A 112 -14.50 8.08 -6.13
C ARG A 112 -14.30 8.56 -7.56
N ASP A 113 -13.31 9.43 -7.75
CA ASP A 113 -13.03 10.01 -9.07
C ASP A 113 -12.50 8.93 -10.03
N GLY A 114 -11.66 8.01 -9.54
CA GLY A 114 -11.18 6.87 -10.33
C GLY A 114 -12.31 5.96 -10.82
N LEU A 115 -13.25 5.59 -9.94
CA LEU A 115 -14.42 4.79 -10.33
C LEU A 115 -15.37 5.54 -11.27
N ALA A 116 -15.62 6.84 -11.01
CA ALA A 116 -16.45 7.67 -11.87
C ALA A 116 -15.85 7.80 -13.27
N ALA A 117 -14.54 8.04 -13.38
CA ALA A 117 -13.86 8.16 -14.67
C ALA A 117 -13.86 6.84 -15.47
N LEU A 118 -13.78 5.68 -14.81
CA LEU A 118 -13.94 4.38 -15.46
C LEU A 118 -15.37 4.19 -15.98
N ARG A 119 -16.37 4.61 -15.21
CA ARG A 119 -17.79 4.56 -15.61
C ARG A 119 -18.08 5.48 -16.80
N GLU A 120 -17.56 6.70 -16.79
CA GLU A 120 -17.67 7.65 -17.90
C GLU A 120 -17.03 7.11 -19.18
N ALA A 121 -15.99 6.28 -19.05
CA ALA A 121 -15.36 5.55 -20.15
C ALA A 121 -16.10 4.27 -20.58
N GLY A 122 -17.28 3.99 -20.02
CA GLY A 122 -18.10 2.81 -20.35
C GLY A 122 -17.64 1.50 -19.71
N CYS A 123 -16.84 1.57 -18.63
CA CYS A 123 -16.33 0.38 -17.97
C CYS A 123 -17.27 -0.10 -16.85
N ASP A 124 -17.95 -1.21 -17.10
CA ASP A 124 -18.86 -1.84 -16.12
C ASP A 124 -18.17 -2.91 -15.27
N ARG A 125 -17.11 -3.53 -15.81
CA ARG A 125 -16.27 -4.51 -15.13
C ARG A 125 -14.93 -3.86 -14.79
N VAL A 126 -14.62 -3.80 -13.49
CA VAL A 126 -13.42 -3.15 -12.98
C VAL A 126 -12.54 -4.16 -12.24
N VAL A 127 -11.29 -4.28 -12.66
CA VAL A 127 -10.25 -4.98 -11.89
C VAL A 127 -9.53 -3.95 -11.03
N ALA A 128 -9.68 -4.06 -9.72
CA ALA A 128 -9.01 -3.19 -8.76
C ALA A 128 -7.74 -3.85 -8.23
N LEU A 129 -6.60 -3.17 -8.41
CA LEU A 129 -5.27 -3.63 -8.00
C LEU A 129 -4.70 -2.67 -6.95
N PRO A 130 -4.77 -3.01 -5.65
CA PRO A 130 -3.99 -2.34 -4.63
C PRO A 130 -2.50 -2.54 -4.91
N LEU A 131 -1.71 -1.47 -5.00
CA LEU A 131 -0.27 -1.50 -5.26
C LEU A 131 0.57 -1.82 -4.01
N TYR A 132 -0.02 -2.56 -3.06
CA TYR A 132 0.68 -3.11 -1.90
C TYR A 132 0.82 -4.62 -2.11
N PRO A 133 2.03 -5.15 -2.31
CA PRO A 133 2.22 -6.57 -2.54
C PRO A 133 1.79 -7.41 -1.33
N GLN A 134 2.04 -6.91 -0.12
CA GLN A 134 1.63 -7.53 1.14
C GLN A 134 0.32 -6.94 1.67
N TYR A 135 -0.56 -7.80 2.17
CA TYR A 135 -1.77 -7.45 2.89
C TYR A 135 -1.46 -6.85 4.26
N ALA A 136 -1.99 -5.66 4.51
CA ALA A 136 -2.19 -5.14 5.85
C ALA A 136 -3.59 -4.55 5.97
N ALA A 137 -4.19 -4.67 7.17
CA ALA A 137 -5.50 -4.08 7.43
C ALA A 137 -5.50 -2.56 7.23
N SER A 138 -4.39 -1.89 7.58
CA SER A 138 -4.19 -0.44 7.47
C SER A 138 -3.97 0.07 6.04
N SER A 139 -3.69 -0.80 5.07
CA SER A 139 -3.49 -0.43 3.66
C SER A 139 -4.52 -1.12 2.75
N THR A 140 -4.33 -2.40 2.48
CA THR A 140 -5.20 -3.22 1.62
C THR A 140 -6.59 -3.34 2.21
N GLY A 141 -6.72 -3.65 3.50
CA GLY A 141 -8.03 -3.72 4.16
C GLY A 141 -8.81 -2.41 4.03
N SER A 142 -8.20 -1.30 4.42
CA SER A 142 -8.76 0.06 4.30
C SER A 142 -9.19 0.40 2.86
N THR A 143 -8.35 0.05 1.88
CA THR A 143 -8.63 0.21 0.45
C THR A 143 -9.88 -0.54 0.02
N ILE A 144 -9.99 -1.81 0.43
CA ILE A 144 -11.12 -2.67 0.05
C ILE A 144 -12.44 -2.13 0.61
N GLU A 145 -12.48 -1.74 1.88
CA GLU A 145 -13.70 -1.14 2.47
C GLU A 145 -14.09 0.16 1.80
N ALA A 146 -13.13 1.07 1.59
CA ALA A 146 -13.41 2.35 0.97
C ALA A 146 -13.92 2.16 -0.46
N LEU A 147 -13.32 1.24 -1.22
CA LEU A 147 -13.72 0.91 -2.57
C LEU A 147 -15.16 0.38 -2.61
N TYR A 148 -15.50 -0.62 -1.79
CA TYR A 148 -16.85 -1.19 -1.77
C TYR A 148 -17.90 -0.19 -1.26
N ARG A 149 -17.57 0.62 -0.25
CA ARG A 149 -18.48 1.67 0.23
C ARG A 149 -18.78 2.68 -0.88
N ILE A 150 -17.76 3.18 -1.56
CA ILE A 150 -17.93 4.15 -2.65
C ILE A 150 -18.71 3.54 -3.81
N ALA A 151 -18.40 2.30 -4.19
CA ALA A 151 -19.11 1.59 -5.26
C ALA A 151 -20.60 1.36 -4.92
N GLY A 152 -20.90 1.02 -3.66
CA GLY A 152 -22.27 0.80 -3.18
C GLY A 152 -23.10 2.09 -3.05
N GLU A 153 -22.47 3.27 -3.02
CA GLU A 153 -23.17 4.56 -3.08
C GLU A 153 -23.58 4.94 -4.51
N MET A 154 -23.06 4.27 -5.54
CA MET A 154 -23.40 4.54 -6.94
C MET A 154 -24.71 3.85 -7.32
N TRP A 155 -25.59 4.58 -8.02
CA TRP A 155 -26.88 4.03 -8.50
C TRP A 155 -26.69 2.82 -9.41
N ASN A 156 -25.68 2.90 -10.28
CA ASN A 156 -25.19 1.77 -11.05
C ASN A 156 -23.87 1.32 -10.40
N THR A 157 -23.91 0.26 -9.61
CA THR A 157 -22.71 -0.31 -8.97
C THR A 157 -21.85 -1.08 -9.99
N PRO A 158 -20.54 -0.80 -10.12
CA PRO A 158 -19.67 -1.55 -11.03
C PRO A 158 -19.36 -2.95 -10.50
N PHE A 159 -19.11 -3.90 -11.40
CA PHE A 159 -18.65 -5.25 -11.03
C PHE A 159 -17.15 -5.24 -10.76
N ILE A 160 -16.78 -5.27 -9.48
CA ILE A 160 -15.39 -5.14 -9.05
C ILE A 160 -14.78 -6.51 -8.76
N THR A 161 -13.67 -6.82 -9.43
CA THR A 161 -12.77 -7.93 -9.09
C THR A 161 -11.53 -7.37 -8.41
N LEU A 162 -11.23 -7.81 -7.20
CA LEU A 162 -10.02 -7.40 -6.48
C LEU A 162 -8.88 -8.38 -6.74
N VAL A 163 -7.70 -7.83 -7.05
CA VAL A 163 -6.47 -8.62 -7.13
C VAL A 163 -5.99 -8.93 -5.70
N PRO A 164 -5.77 -10.21 -5.35
CA PRO A 164 -5.25 -10.58 -4.04
C PRO A 164 -3.79 -10.12 -3.86
N PRO A 165 -3.25 -10.19 -2.63
CA PRO A 165 -1.84 -9.91 -2.38
C PRO A 165 -0.93 -10.73 -3.30
N PHE A 166 0.08 -10.07 -3.88
CA PHE A 166 0.97 -10.63 -4.92
C PHE A 166 2.45 -10.60 -4.49
N TYR A 167 2.69 -10.67 -3.18
CA TYR A 167 4.01 -10.58 -2.54
C TYR A 167 5.05 -11.60 -3.03
N GLU A 168 4.62 -12.75 -3.55
CA GLU A 168 5.48 -13.79 -4.16
C GLU A 168 5.30 -13.91 -5.69
N HIS A 169 4.58 -12.98 -6.33
CA HIS A 169 4.33 -13.07 -7.76
C HIS A 169 5.67 -12.97 -8.53
N PRO A 170 5.99 -13.92 -9.44
CA PRO A 170 7.30 -13.98 -10.09
C PRO A 170 7.69 -12.68 -10.80
N GLY A 171 6.75 -12.05 -11.51
CA GLY A 171 7.02 -10.77 -12.17
C GLY A 171 7.27 -9.59 -11.23
N PHE A 172 6.74 -9.63 -9.99
CA PHE A 172 7.02 -8.61 -8.99
C PHE A 172 8.41 -8.81 -8.38
N ILE A 173 8.74 -10.06 -8.03
CA ILE A 173 10.06 -10.42 -7.50
C ILE A 173 11.15 -10.11 -8.52
N GLU A 174 10.95 -10.48 -9.78
CA GLU A 174 11.95 -10.25 -10.84
C GLU A 174 12.18 -8.77 -11.11
N ALA A 175 11.13 -7.95 -11.13
CA ALA A 175 11.26 -6.50 -11.29
C ALA A 175 12.06 -5.84 -10.13
N LEU A 176 11.96 -6.38 -8.92
CA LEU A 176 12.79 -5.94 -7.79
C LEU A 176 14.21 -6.49 -7.89
N ALA A 177 14.36 -7.75 -8.27
CA ALA A 177 15.65 -8.42 -8.38
C ALA A 177 16.53 -7.77 -9.46
N GLU A 178 15.96 -7.35 -10.60
CA GLU A 178 16.68 -6.63 -11.65
C GLU A 178 17.36 -5.36 -11.12
N ARG A 179 16.64 -4.58 -10.31
CA ARG A 179 17.20 -3.38 -9.68
C ARG A 179 18.21 -3.72 -8.59
N GLY A 180 17.95 -4.77 -7.81
CA GLY A 180 18.81 -5.21 -6.72
C GLY A 180 20.15 -5.76 -7.22
N ARG A 181 20.18 -6.55 -8.30
CA ARG A 181 21.40 -7.13 -8.87
C ARG A 181 22.43 -6.06 -9.21
N ALA A 182 22.01 -5.01 -9.91
CA ALA A 182 22.91 -3.90 -10.26
C ALA A 182 23.56 -3.26 -9.03
N VAL A 183 22.79 -3.08 -7.95
CA VAL A 183 23.29 -2.49 -6.69
C VAL A 183 24.21 -3.47 -5.95
N LEU A 184 23.88 -4.77 -5.90
CA LEU A 184 24.69 -5.77 -5.22
C LEU A 184 26.02 -6.03 -5.95
N GLU A 185 26.03 -6.00 -7.27
CA GLU A 185 27.25 -6.15 -8.07
C GLU A 185 28.23 -4.99 -7.83
N GLU A 186 27.71 -3.78 -7.68
CA GLU A 186 28.49 -2.56 -7.39
C GLU A 186 28.99 -2.54 -5.94
N LEU A 187 28.10 -2.71 -4.96
CA LEU A 187 28.43 -2.56 -3.54
C LEU A 187 29.13 -3.77 -2.93
N ARG A 188 28.86 -4.98 -3.45
CA ARG A 188 29.33 -6.27 -2.91
C ARG A 188 29.22 -6.36 -1.38
N PRO A 189 28.01 -6.17 -0.81
CA PRO A 189 27.87 -6.10 0.64
C PRO A 189 28.07 -7.47 1.29
N ASP A 190 28.60 -7.47 2.51
CA ASP A 190 28.69 -8.69 3.34
C ASP A 190 27.30 -9.18 3.80
N HIS A 191 26.30 -8.29 3.86
CA HIS A 191 24.96 -8.59 4.37
C HIS A 191 23.89 -7.73 3.72
N VAL A 192 22.69 -8.29 3.49
CA VAL A 192 21.54 -7.58 2.91
C VAL A 192 20.43 -7.38 3.94
N LEU A 193 19.95 -6.14 4.09
CA LEU A 193 18.84 -5.81 4.98
C LEU A 193 17.56 -5.50 4.19
N PHE A 194 16.56 -6.38 4.27
CA PHE A 194 15.23 -6.12 3.72
C PHE A 194 14.35 -5.40 4.76
N SER A 195 14.16 -4.10 4.57
CA SER A 195 13.42 -3.23 5.50
C SER A 195 11.99 -2.95 5.01
N PHE A 196 10.99 -3.44 5.75
CA PHE A 196 9.56 -3.23 5.50
C PHE A 196 8.98 -2.19 6.46
N HIS A 197 7.81 -1.61 6.14
CA HIS A 197 7.15 -0.71 7.10
C HIS A 197 6.62 -1.51 8.29
N GLY A 198 6.91 -1.08 9.51
CA GLY A 198 6.41 -1.73 10.71
C GLY A 198 4.91 -1.53 10.89
N LEU A 199 4.29 -2.44 11.64
CA LEU A 199 2.92 -2.28 12.13
C LEU A 199 2.90 -2.47 13.65
N PRO A 200 1.92 -1.89 14.36
CA PRO A 200 1.65 -2.24 15.74
C PRO A 200 1.39 -3.75 15.86
N LEU A 201 2.00 -4.43 16.84
CA LEU A 201 1.83 -5.87 17.02
C LEU A 201 0.36 -6.28 17.18
N ARG A 202 -0.44 -5.39 17.81
CA ARG A 202 -1.88 -5.59 17.98
C ARG A 202 -2.66 -5.72 16.66
N HIS A 203 -2.18 -5.14 15.56
CA HIS A 203 -2.82 -5.30 14.24
C HIS A 203 -2.67 -6.73 13.74
N LEU A 204 -1.53 -7.38 14.00
CA LEU A 204 -1.28 -8.77 13.62
C LEU A 204 -2.15 -9.69 14.47
N THR A 205 -2.18 -9.49 15.79
CA THR A 205 -2.98 -10.33 16.68
C THR A 205 -4.48 -10.21 16.44
N LYS A 206 -4.97 -9.05 15.99
CA LYS A 206 -6.38 -8.88 15.59
C LYS A 206 -6.72 -9.64 14.30
N GLY A 207 -5.76 -9.78 13.40
CA GLY A 207 -5.89 -10.57 12.18
C GLY A 207 -5.69 -12.08 12.38
N ASP A 208 -5.34 -12.50 13.59
CA ASP A 208 -5.02 -13.88 13.97
C ASP A 208 -5.90 -14.33 15.16
N PRO A 209 -7.19 -14.61 14.91
CA PRO A 209 -8.12 -15.01 15.98
C PRO A 209 -7.73 -16.32 16.66
N ALA A 210 -6.92 -17.16 16.01
CA ALA A 210 -6.41 -18.41 16.56
C ALA A 210 -5.14 -18.23 17.43
N GLY A 211 -4.56 -17.03 17.48
CA GLY A 211 -3.37 -16.72 18.29
C GLY A 211 -2.09 -17.43 17.83
N HIS A 212 -2.05 -17.88 16.57
CA HIS A 212 -0.95 -18.66 16.02
C HIS A 212 0.39 -17.91 16.01
N CYS A 213 0.37 -16.59 15.82
CA CYS A 213 1.54 -15.71 15.79
C CYS A 213 2.35 -15.75 17.10
N LYS A 214 1.73 -16.12 18.22
CA LYS A 214 2.39 -16.25 19.54
C LYS A 214 2.76 -17.69 19.89
N ALA A 215 2.20 -18.67 19.18
CA ALA A 215 2.33 -20.08 19.50
C ALA A 215 3.51 -20.74 18.77
N ASP A 216 3.85 -20.26 17.57
CA ASP A 216 4.91 -20.83 16.74
C ASP A 216 5.93 -19.76 16.31
N ALA A 217 7.16 -19.87 16.83
CA ALA A 217 8.26 -18.99 16.46
C ALA A 217 8.67 -19.12 14.98
N GLY A 218 8.43 -20.28 14.38
CA GLY A 218 8.68 -20.59 12.97
C GLY A 218 7.52 -20.25 12.03
N CYS A 219 6.41 -19.70 12.53
CA CYS A 219 5.21 -19.42 11.73
C CYS A 219 5.52 -18.64 10.45
N CYS A 220 6.39 -17.62 10.52
CA CYS A 220 6.71 -16.78 9.36
C CYS A 220 7.69 -17.42 8.35
N ALA A 221 8.25 -18.60 8.66
CA ALA A 221 9.20 -19.30 7.79
C ALA A 221 8.53 -19.84 6.52
N ARG A 222 7.21 -20.05 6.52
CA ARG A 222 6.44 -20.49 5.35
C ARG A 222 5.02 -19.92 5.35
N ILE A 223 4.47 -19.73 4.16
CA ILE A 223 3.04 -19.41 4.01
C ILE A 223 2.21 -20.69 4.19
N SER A 224 1.09 -20.56 4.88
CA SER A 224 0.11 -21.60 5.15
C SER A 224 -1.30 -21.00 5.18
N ALA A 225 -2.33 -21.85 5.22
CA ALA A 225 -3.71 -21.39 5.34
C ALA A 225 -3.95 -20.49 6.57
N VAL A 226 -3.15 -20.64 7.63
CA VAL A 226 -3.26 -19.90 8.89
C VAL A 226 -2.71 -18.48 8.79
N ASN A 227 -1.63 -18.28 8.03
CA ASN A 227 -0.90 -17.00 7.97
C ASN A 227 -0.89 -16.35 6.58
N GLN A 228 -1.63 -16.90 5.61
CA GLN A 228 -1.68 -16.40 4.23
C GLN A 228 -2.11 -14.94 4.09
N ASN A 229 -2.76 -14.36 5.10
CA ASN A 229 -3.15 -12.94 5.16
C ASN A 229 -2.37 -12.14 6.23
N CYS A 230 -1.30 -12.71 6.79
CA CYS A 230 -0.48 -12.05 7.80
C CYS A 230 0.62 -11.20 7.12
N TYR A 231 0.59 -9.88 7.36
CA TYR A 231 1.59 -8.95 6.82
C TYR A 231 3.02 -9.41 7.05
N ARG A 232 3.35 -9.78 8.29
CA ARG A 232 4.71 -10.22 8.66
C ARG A 232 5.13 -11.48 7.91
N ALA A 233 4.25 -12.48 7.82
CA ALA A 233 4.55 -13.72 7.10
C ALA A 233 4.78 -13.45 5.60
N GLN A 234 3.97 -12.59 4.99
CA GLN A 234 4.11 -12.18 3.59
C GLN A 234 5.37 -11.33 3.34
N SER A 235 5.79 -10.47 4.29
CA SER A 235 7.07 -9.76 4.21
C SER A 235 8.25 -10.72 4.22
N HIS A 236 8.26 -11.71 5.12
CA HIS A 236 9.30 -12.75 5.13
C HIS A 236 9.28 -13.60 3.84
N ALA A 237 8.10 -13.91 3.31
CA ALA A 237 7.96 -14.62 2.03
C ALA A 237 8.54 -13.82 0.85
N THR A 238 8.23 -12.52 0.79
CA THR A 238 8.82 -11.60 -0.20
C THR A 238 10.34 -11.58 -0.10
N ALA A 239 10.87 -11.46 1.12
CA ALA A 239 12.31 -11.39 1.36
C ALA A 239 13.02 -12.68 0.93
N ARG A 240 12.47 -13.85 1.26
CA ARG A 240 13.00 -15.15 0.80
C ARG A 240 13.02 -15.26 -0.73
N ALA A 241 11.90 -14.93 -1.38
CA ALA A 241 11.79 -15.01 -2.83
C ALA A 241 12.77 -14.05 -3.53
N LEU A 242 12.92 -12.84 -2.99
CA LEU A 242 13.85 -11.85 -3.51
C LEU A 242 15.32 -12.23 -3.25
N ALA A 243 15.65 -12.73 -2.06
CA ALA A 243 16.99 -13.23 -1.75
C ALA A 243 17.40 -14.36 -2.71
N ALA A 244 16.49 -15.32 -2.95
CA ALA A 244 16.71 -16.39 -3.91
C ALA A 244 16.95 -15.84 -5.33
N ALA A 245 16.15 -14.87 -5.79
CA ALA A 245 16.30 -14.24 -7.10
C ALA A 245 17.58 -13.39 -7.24
N LEU A 246 18.15 -12.93 -6.12
CA LEU A 246 19.39 -12.16 -6.04
C LEU A 246 20.62 -13.05 -5.80
N GLY A 247 20.45 -14.35 -5.55
CA GLY A 247 21.55 -15.24 -5.18
C GLY A 247 22.13 -14.98 -3.79
N VAL A 248 21.35 -14.38 -2.89
CA VAL A 248 21.75 -14.11 -1.50
C VAL A 248 21.43 -15.35 -0.65
N ALA A 249 22.41 -15.87 0.07
CA ALA A 249 22.26 -17.02 0.97
C ALA A 249 21.33 -16.70 2.15
N GLU A 250 20.73 -17.73 2.77
CA GLU A 250 19.75 -17.55 3.87
C GLU A 250 20.32 -16.84 5.11
N ASP A 251 21.62 -17.00 5.38
CA ASP A 251 22.36 -16.33 6.44
C ASP A 251 22.93 -14.96 6.03
N GLY A 252 22.91 -14.65 4.74
CA GLY A 252 23.39 -13.38 4.17
C GLY A 252 22.37 -12.26 4.15
N TYR A 253 21.19 -12.44 4.74
CA TYR A 253 20.20 -11.36 4.86
C TYR A 253 19.40 -11.37 6.16
N THR A 254 18.86 -10.19 6.50
CA THR A 254 17.91 -10.00 7.61
C THR A 254 16.66 -9.30 7.11
N VAL A 255 15.51 -9.65 7.69
CA VAL A 255 14.25 -8.90 7.54
C VAL A 255 14.04 -8.01 8.75
N SER A 256 13.81 -6.72 8.53
CA SER A 256 13.55 -5.74 9.59
C SER A 256 12.33 -4.86 9.27
N PHE A 257 11.86 -4.15 10.30
CA PHE A 257 10.67 -3.30 10.22
C PHE A 257 10.97 -1.88 10.72
N GLN A 258 10.72 -0.89 9.87
CA GLN A 258 11.02 0.54 10.14
C GLN A 258 9.76 1.34 10.54
N SER A 259 9.95 2.64 10.81
CA SER A 259 8.85 3.62 10.95
C SER A 259 7.88 3.38 12.11
N ARG A 260 8.43 3.22 13.32
CA ARG A 260 7.66 3.09 14.57
C ARG A 260 7.11 4.42 15.04
N LEU A 261 5.95 4.39 15.72
CA LEU A 261 5.35 5.56 16.33
C LEU A 261 4.81 5.25 17.74
N GLY A 262 5.10 6.13 18.69
CA GLY A 262 4.59 6.05 20.06
C GLY A 262 5.24 4.94 20.88
N ARG A 263 4.57 4.53 21.95
CA ARG A 263 5.09 3.59 22.97
C ARG A 263 4.48 2.17 22.87
N THR A 264 3.59 1.92 21.92
CA THR A 264 3.03 0.58 21.70
C THR A 264 4.12 -0.35 21.15
N GLU A 265 3.99 -1.67 21.34
CA GLU A 265 4.87 -2.64 20.70
C GLU A 265 4.59 -2.76 19.19
N TRP A 266 5.66 -2.84 18.40
CA TRP A 266 5.65 -2.98 16.94
C TRP A 266 6.31 -4.30 16.52
N ILE A 267 6.12 -4.70 15.26
CA ILE A 267 6.82 -5.87 14.70
C ILE A 267 8.33 -5.68 14.80
N LYS A 268 9.03 -6.73 15.25
CA LYS A 268 10.49 -6.83 15.36
C LYS A 268 11.06 -7.79 14.31
N PRO A 269 12.37 -7.68 13.98
CA PRO A 269 13.34 -6.73 14.51
C PRO A 269 13.18 -5.33 13.89
N TYR A 270 13.71 -4.31 14.56
CA TYR A 270 13.58 -2.92 14.12
C TYR A 270 14.76 -2.54 13.23
N THR A 271 14.52 -1.76 12.18
CA THR A 271 15.58 -1.41 11.21
C THR A 271 16.67 -0.51 11.81
N ASP A 272 16.34 0.29 12.83
CA ASP A 272 17.21 1.26 13.48
C ASP A 272 17.96 0.71 14.70
N GLU A 273 17.83 -0.59 14.99
CA GLU A 273 18.53 -1.33 16.04
C GLU A 273 19.43 -2.41 15.41
#